data_AF-A0A8J5IQ84-F1
#
_entry.id   AF-A0A8J5IQ84-F1
#
_cell.length_a   1.000
_cell.length_b   1.000
_cell.length_c   1.000
_cell.angle_alpha   90.00
_cell.angle_beta   90.00
_cell.angle_gamma   90.00
#
_symmetry.space_group_name_H-M   'P 1'
#
loop_
_entity.id
_entity.type
_entity.pdbx_description
1 polymer ?
#
loop_
_entity_poly.entity_id
_entity_poly.type
_entity_poly.pdbx_seq_one_letter_code
_entity_poly.pdbx_strand_id
1 'polypeptide(L)'
;MTTENGVSDTARLRVQRRTADAARVALGVGVGASHEISHHHGGADRAPTKSLSGVRMATISPPPMPLFPSRGPFFAGLSVGGVVGAVRHHPVPCAFAILLLVFMGVEYTIPMVPLASPPLDLGFIVTEPLNAALAAAPALNTVLAALNTVFVCMQTFYILWTFLVEGRPRPTIAALFMFPCRGILGCSTQLPLPEGFLGSGADFPVGNVSFFLFFSGHVAGAVIASLDMRRTRRHNMAWAFDALNLLQSVRLLAARGHYTIDLAVGVGAGFVADVLAGEYEKIKWKPDRQRACCSCGCSCSTG
;
A
#
# COMPACT_ATOMS: atom_id res chain seq x y z
N MET A 1 34.57 32.54 -6.78
CA MET A 1 34.59 31.78 -8.05
C MET A 1 33.81 30.51 -7.83
N THR A 2 32.58 30.47 -8.34
CA THR A 2 31.58 29.43 -8.10
C THR A 2 31.02 29.00 -9.45
N THR A 3 31.58 27.94 -10.04
CA THR A 3 31.11 27.35 -11.31
C THR A 3 31.43 25.86 -11.37
N GLU A 4 30.92 25.04 -10.44
CA GLU A 4 30.95 23.57 -10.57
C GLU A 4 29.61 22.86 -10.31
N ASN A 5 28.60 23.54 -9.74
CA ASN A 5 27.34 22.87 -9.40
C ASN A 5 26.36 22.66 -10.57
N GLY A 6 26.48 23.40 -11.68
CA GLY A 6 25.52 23.35 -12.80
C GLY A 6 25.65 22.11 -13.72
N VAL A 7 26.81 21.46 -13.75
CA VAL A 7 27.05 20.32 -14.66
C VAL A 7 26.42 19.04 -14.11
N SER A 8 26.35 18.90 -12.78
CA SER A 8 25.79 17.73 -12.08
C SER A 8 24.26 17.64 -12.23
N ASP A 9 23.55 18.75 -12.05
CA ASP A 9 22.08 18.79 -12.17
C ASP A 9 21.60 18.52 -13.60
N THR A 10 22.35 19.01 -14.59
CA THR A 10 22.04 18.78 -16.00
C THR A 10 22.22 17.30 -16.39
N ALA A 11 23.22 16.62 -15.79
CA ALA A 11 23.43 15.20 -15.99
C ALA A 11 22.33 14.36 -15.31
N ARG A 12 21.92 14.73 -14.10
CA ARG A 12 20.86 14.05 -13.33
C ARG A 12 19.50 14.13 -14.03
N LEU A 13 19.16 15.31 -14.56
CA LEU A 13 17.94 15.53 -15.35
C LEU A 13 17.94 14.74 -16.66
N ARG A 14 19.10 14.60 -17.33
CA ARG A 14 19.20 13.79 -18.56
C ARG A 14 19.00 12.29 -18.30
N VAL A 15 19.49 11.77 -17.18
CA VAL A 15 19.29 10.37 -16.79
C VAL A 15 17.82 10.10 -16.45
N GLN A 16 17.17 11.00 -15.71
CA GLN A 16 15.72 10.92 -15.41
C GLN A 16 14.87 11.02 -16.67
N ARG A 17 15.22 11.89 -17.62
CA ARG A 17 14.50 12.02 -18.88
C ARG A 17 14.63 10.78 -19.76
N ARG A 18 15.83 10.20 -19.86
CA ARG A 18 16.06 8.94 -20.59
C ARG A 18 15.31 7.76 -19.98
N THR A 19 15.19 7.70 -18.66
CA THR A 19 14.43 6.63 -17.98
C THR A 19 12.91 6.83 -18.14
N ALA A 20 12.42 8.06 -18.09
CA ALA A 20 11.02 8.37 -18.39
C ALA A 20 10.65 8.04 -19.85
N ASP A 21 11.53 8.35 -20.80
CA ASP A 21 11.32 8.03 -22.21
C ASP A 21 11.41 6.51 -22.47
N ALA A 22 12.32 5.79 -21.80
CA ALA A 22 12.37 4.32 -21.86
C ALA A 22 11.10 3.67 -21.27
N ALA A 23 10.56 4.21 -20.19
CA ALA A 23 9.30 3.75 -19.60
C ALA A 23 8.09 4.01 -20.52
N ARG A 24 8.06 5.16 -21.22
CA ARG A 24 7.02 5.46 -22.23
C ARG A 24 7.04 4.49 -23.41
N VAL A 25 8.23 4.14 -23.89
CA VAL A 25 8.41 3.15 -24.97
C VAL A 25 7.96 1.76 -24.52
N ALA A 26 8.31 1.35 -23.29
CA ALA A 26 7.90 0.06 -22.74
C ALA A 26 6.39 -0.06 -22.49
N LEU A 27 5.72 1.06 -22.19
CA LEU A 27 4.27 1.10 -21.90
C LEU A 27 3.40 1.38 -23.13
N GLY A 28 3.98 1.53 -24.32
CA GLY A 28 3.22 1.73 -25.57
C GLY A 28 2.37 3.02 -25.60
N VAL A 29 2.70 4.01 -24.78
CA VAL A 29 1.96 5.27 -24.71
C VAL A 29 2.44 6.20 -25.83
N GLY A 30 1.84 6.04 -27.01
CA GLY A 30 2.00 6.96 -28.13
C GLY A 30 1.34 8.31 -27.86
N VAL A 31 2.02 9.41 -28.18
CA VAL A 31 1.47 10.77 -28.15
C VAL A 31 0.51 10.92 -29.34
N GLY A 32 -0.79 10.86 -29.06
CA GLY A 32 -1.86 11.18 -30.01
C GLY A 32 -2.34 12.61 -29.83
N ALA A 33 -2.39 13.33 -30.95
CA ALA A 33 -2.68 14.74 -31.09
C ALA A 33 -3.98 15.21 -30.43
N SER A 34 -3.94 16.46 -29.94
CA SER A 34 -5.09 17.27 -29.58
C SER A 34 -6.12 17.32 -30.71
N HIS A 35 -7.38 17.05 -30.40
CA HIS A 35 -8.49 17.50 -31.24
C HIS A 35 -9.62 18.02 -30.35
N GLU A 36 -9.95 19.29 -30.59
CA GLU A 36 -11.02 20.05 -29.97
C GLU A 36 -12.38 19.32 -30.08
N ILE A 37 -13.16 19.35 -29.00
CA ILE A 37 -14.58 19.01 -29.03
C ILE A 37 -15.34 20.34 -28.93
N SER A 38 -15.95 20.71 -30.05
CA SER A 38 -16.78 21.91 -30.22
C SER A 38 -18.21 21.66 -29.72
N HIS A 39 -18.79 22.69 -29.13
CA HIS A 39 -20.18 22.77 -28.68
C HIS A 39 -21.17 22.75 -29.85
N HIS A 40 -22.30 22.04 -29.72
CA HIS A 40 -23.53 22.39 -30.44
C HIS A 40 -24.81 22.13 -29.63
N HIS A 41 -25.64 23.17 -29.60
CA HIS A 41 -27.00 23.27 -29.07
C HIS A 41 -28.07 22.80 -30.08
N GLY A 42 -29.27 22.51 -29.56
CA GLY A 42 -30.55 22.45 -30.28
C GLY A 42 -31.11 21.03 -30.40
N GLY A 43 -32.37 20.71 -30.08
CA GLY A 43 -33.55 21.50 -29.82
C GLY A 43 -34.69 20.58 -29.35
N ALA A 44 -35.78 21.19 -28.92
CA ALA A 44 -36.96 20.59 -28.33
C ALA A 44 -37.73 19.65 -29.28
N ASP A 45 -38.44 18.65 -28.73
CA ASP A 45 -39.84 18.47 -29.12
C ASP A 45 -40.71 17.63 -28.16
N ARG A 46 -42.00 17.91 -28.29
CA ARG A 46 -43.20 17.61 -27.49
C ARG A 46 -43.50 16.17 -27.04
N ALA A 47 -44.21 16.11 -25.91
CA ALA A 47 -45.01 14.99 -25.41
C ALA A 47 -46.25 14.69 -26.28
N PRO A 48 -46.87 13.51 -26.06
CA PRO A 48 -48.30 13.54 -25.73
C PRO A 48 -48.71 12.64 -24.57
N THR A 49 -49.70 13.14 -23.85
CA THR A 49 -50.44 12.56 -22.72
C THR A 49 -51.23 11.31 -23.09
N LYS A 50 -51.25 10.31 -22.20
CA LYS A 50 -52.34 9.32 -22.12
C LYS A 50 -52.85 9.18 -20.68
N SER A 51 -54.15 9.43 -20.59
CA SER A 51 -55.06 9.22 -19.47
C SER A 51 -55.11 7.76 -19.03
N LEU A 52 -55.06 7.51 -17.72
CA LEU A 52 -55.50 6.26 -17.11
C LEU A 52 -56.38 6.56 -15.90
N SER A 53 -57.60 6.05 -16.00
CA SER A 53 -58.69 6.12 -15.04
C SER A 53 -58.51 5.06 -13.94
N GLY A 54 -59.02 5.39 -12.74
CA GLY A 54 -59.63 4.43 -11.82
C GLY A 54 -58.69 3.53 -11.02
N VAL A 55 -58.23 4.00 -9.85
CA VAL A 55 -57.83 3.13 -8.74
C VAL A 55 -58.56 3.56 -7.47
N ARG A 56 -59.31 2.60 -6.90
CA ARG A 56 -60.06 2.69 -5.64
C ARG A 56 -59.14 3.04 -4.47
N MET A 57 -59.62 3.89 -3.57
CA MET A 57 -59.03 4.14 -2.25
C MET A 57 -58.94 2.83 -1.46
N ALA A 58 -57.72 2.39 -1.17
CA ALA A 58 -57.43 1.50 -0.06
C ALA A 58 -56.97 2.36 1.13
N THR A 59 -57.68 2.24 2.24
CA THR A 59 -57.35 2.81 3.54
C THR A 59 -55.92 2.44 3.95
N ILE A 60 -55.07 3.45 4.09
CA ILE A 60 -53.69 3.32 4.57
C ILE A 60 -53.74 3.13 6.09
N SER A 61 -53.43 1.92 6.54
CA SER A 61 -53.10 1.63 7.93
C SER A 61 -51.87 2.46 8.35
N PRO A 62 -51.82 3.04 9.57
CA PRO A 62 -50.64 3.76 10.02
C PRO A 62 -49.43 2.81 10.08
N PRO A 63 -48.22 3.27 9.71
CA PRO A 63 -47.03 2.44 9.75
C PRO A 63 -46.74 1.98 11.20
N PRO A 64 -46.23 0.75 11.39
CA PRO A 64 -45.85 0.27 12.70
C PRO A 64 -44.76 1.18 13.29
N MET A 65 -44.94 1.57 14.56
CA MET A 65 -43.95 2.33 15.32
C MET A 65 -42.56 1.67 15.21
N PRO A 66 -41.48 2.46 14.99
CA PRO A 66 -40.13 1.92 15.04
C PRO A 66 -39.83 1.44 16.47
N LEU A 67 -39.58 0.13 16.61
CA LEU A 67 -39.23 -0.56 17.86
C LEU A 67 -37.75 -0.37 18.26
N PHE A 68 -37.15 0.75 17.87
CA PHE A 68 -35.80 1.13 18.26
C PHE A 68 -35.79 2.60 18.64
N PRO A 69 -35.30 2.97 19.84
CA PRO A 69 -35.17 4.38 20.19
C PRO A 69 -34.27 5.05 19.16
N SER A 70 -34.69 6.22 18.68
CA SER A 70 -33.85 7.08 17.87
C SER A 70 -32.59 7.38 18.68
N ARG A 71 -31.47 6.77 18.30
CA ARG A 71 -30.17 7.24 18.74
C ARG A 71 -30.02 8.63 18.13
N GLY A 72 -30.30 9.65 18.95
CA GLY A 72 -29.95 11.03 18.64
C GLY A 72 -28.47 11.14 18.26
N PRO A 73 -28.05 12.25 17.64
CA PRO A 73 -26.66 12.43 17.25
C PRO A 73 -25.76 12.19 18.46
N PHE A 74 -24.73 11.34 18.29
CA PHE A 74 -23.79 10.89 19.32
C PHE A 74 -23.09 12.07 20.06
N PHE A 75 -23.23 13.28 19.54
CA PHE A 75 -22.63 14.52 20.03
C PHE A 75 -23.46 15.28 21.07
N ALA A 76 -24.70 14.87 21.36
CA ALA A 76 -25.58 15.59 22.30
C ALA A 76 -25.26 15.37 23.81
N GLY A 77 -24.03 14.99 24.15
CA GLY A 77 -23.66 14.71 25.54
C GLY A 77 -22.20 14.33 25.73
N LEU A 78 -21.26 15.18 25.28
CA LEU A 78 -19.84 14.99 25.59
C LEU A 78 -19.58 15.30 27.08
N SER A 79 -20.01 14.39 27.96
CA SER A 79 -19.70 14.45 29.39
C SER A 79 -18.22 14.13 29.61
N VAL A 80 -17.60 14.75 30.61
CA VAL A 80 -16.22 14.41 31.04
C VAL A 80 -16.10 12.91 31.33
N GLY A 81 -17.14 12.30 31.90
CA GLY A 81 -17.20 10.85 32.11
C GLY A 81 -17.23 10.04 30.81
N GLY A 82 -17.86 10.56 29.75
CA GLY A 82 -17.87 9.96 28.41
C GLY A 82 -16.51 10.03 27.72
N VAL A 83 -15.79 11.15 27.86
CA VAL A 83 -14.43 11.30 27.31
C VAL A 83 -13.45 10.38 28.03
N VAL A 84 -13.47 10.34 29.37
CA VAL A 84 -12.62 9.44 30.16
C VAL A 84 -12.96 7.97 29.87
N GLY A 85 -14.25 7.64 29.71
CA GLY A 85 -14.70 6.32 29.30
C GLY A 85 -14.17 5.92 27.92
N ALA A 86 -14.25 6.82 26.93
CA ALA A 86 -13.72 6.58 25.59
C ALA A 86 -12.20 6.34 25.60
N VAL A 87 -11.43 7.13 26.36
CA VAL A 87 -9.97 6.94 26.49
C VAL A 87 -9.62 5.60 27.13
N ARG A 88 -10.40 5.15 28.13
CA ARG A 88 -10.14 3.85 28.80
C ARG A 88 -10.52 2.66 27.94
N HIS A 89 -11.63 2.73 27.21
CA HIS A 89 -12.12 1.60 26.42
C HIS A 89 -11.58 1.56 24.99
N HIS A 90 -11.19 2.72 24.44
CA HIS A 90 -10.69 2.88 23.08
C HIS A 90 -9.44 3.79 23.03
N PRO A 91 -8.36 3.45 23.77
CA PRO A 91 -7.17 4.30 23.84
C PRO A 91 -6.52 4.54 22.48
N VAL A 92 -6.54 3.53 21.60
CA VAL A 92 -5.92 3.62 20.27
C VAL A 92 -6.69 4.61 19.37
N PRO A 93 -8.00 4.46 19.10
CA PRO A 93 -8.77 5.47 18.37
C PRO A 93 -8.66 6.88 18.96
N CYS A 94 -8.66 7.02 20.29
CA CYS A 94 -8.48 8.32 20.94
C CYS A 94 -7.10 8.93 20.66
N ALA A 95 -6.03 8.12 20.73
CA ALA A 95 -4.69 8.57 20.38
C ALA A 95 -4.60 9.01 18.91
N PHE A 96 -5.21 8.25 17.99
CA PHE A 96 -5.30 8.63 16.58
C PHE A 96 -6.10 9.90 16.36
N ALA A 97 -7.19 10.13 17.10
CA ALA A 97 -7.97 11.37 17.02
C ALA A 97 -7.15 12.58 17.48
N ILE A 98 -6.39 12.46 18.58
CA ILE A 98 -5.48 13.51 19.05
C ILE A 98 -4.39 13.76 18.00
N LEU A 99 -3.78 12.69 17.49
CA LEU A 99 -2.72 12.77 16.48
C LEU A 99 -3.22 13.41 15.18
N LEU A 100 -4.46 13.10 14.76
CA LEU A 100 -5.12 13.75 13.62
C LEU A 100 -5.26 15.25 13.84
N LEU A 101 -5.72 15.70 15.01
CA LEU A 101 -5.85 17.12 15.31
C LEU A 101 -4.50 17.84 15.30
N VAL A 102 -3.46 17.20 15.85
CA VAL A 102 -2.08 17.71 15.78
C VAL A 102 -1.63 17.84 14.32
N PHE A 103 -1.80 16.79 13.51
CA PHE A 103 -1.38 16.82 12.11
C PHE A 103 -2.19 17.77 11.24
N MET A 104 -3.47 18.00 11.53
CA MET A 104 -4.23 19.07 10.88
C MET A 104 -3.61 20.44 11.17
N GLY A 105 -3.25 20.72 12.43
CA GLY A 105 -2.56 21.97 12.78
C GLY A 105 -1.21 22.12 12.07
N VAL A 106 -0.47 21.02 11.94
CA VAL A 106 0.80 20.97 11.21
C VAL A 106 0.58 21.17 9.71
N GLU A 107 -0.41 20.52 9.10
CA GLU A 107 -0.74 20.64 7.67
C GLU A 107 -1.05 22.09 7.27
N TYR A 108 -1.77 22.83 8.11
CA TYR A 108 -2.07 24.25 7.88
C TYR A 108 -0.87 25.19 8.09
N THR A 109 0.24 24.70 8.64
CA THR A 109 1.40 25.55 9.00
C THR A 109 2.70 25.13 8.31
N ILE A 110 2.76 23.98 7.63
CA ILE A 110 3.93 23.55 6.87
C ILE A 110 4.03 24.38 5.57
N PRO A 111 5.14 25.10 5.34
CA PRO A 111 5.40 25.73 4.06
C PRO A 111 5.67 24.66 2.99
N MET A 112 5.25 24.93 1.75
CA MET A 112 5.55 24.06 0.62
C MET A 112 7.06 23.91 0.43
N VAL A 113 7.52 22.67 0.23
CA VAL A 113 8.94 22.37 -0.01
C VAL A 113 9.37 22.99 -1.34
N PRO A 114 10.41 23.84 -1.38
CA PRO A 114 10.90 24.43 -2.62
C PRO A 114 11.37 23.38 -3.62
N LEU A 115 11.18 23.64 -4.93
CA LEU A 115 11.52 22.69 -6.00
C LEU A 115 12.98 22.21 -5.99
N ALA A 116 13.92 23.04 -5.53
CA ALA A 116 15.34 22.71 -5.46
C ALA A 116 15.75 21.93 -4.20
N SER A 117 14.84 21.72 -3.25
CA SER A 117 15.18 21.06 -1.99
C SER A 117 15.14 19.53 -2.16
N PRO A 118 16.12 18.79 -1.62
CA PRO A 118 16.05 17.34 -1.59
C PRO A 118 14.87 16.88 -0.71
N PRO A 119 14.30 15.69 -0.97
CA PRO A 119 13.26 15.14 -0.10
C PRO A 119 13.76 15.01 1.34
N LEU A 120 12.98 15.52 2.29
CA LEU A 120 13.24 15.34 3.72
C LEU A 120 12.84 13.93 4.13
N ASP A 121 13.77 13.18 4.72
CA ASP A 121 13.51 11.85 5.27
C ASP A 121 14.00 11.76 6.72
N LEU A 122 13.07 11.58 7.65
CA LEU A 122 13.39 11.51 9.08
C LEU A 122 14.20 10.27 9.44
N GLY A 123 13.98 9.14 8.75
CA GLY A 123 14.78 7.93 8.96
C GLY A 123 16.23 8.14 8.56
N PHE A 124 16.48 8.92 7.51
CA PHE A 124 17.84 9.32 7.14
C PHE A 124 18.53 10.16 8.20
N ILE A 125 17.83 11.13 8.79
CA ILE A 125 18.37 11.93 9.91
C ILE A 125 18.69 11.02 11.11
N VAL A 126 17.75 10.15 11.50
CA VAL A 126 17.93 9.24 12.64
C VAL A 126 19.08 8.25 12.40
N THR A 127 19.30 7.82 11.15
CA THR A 127 20.33 6.84 10.79
C THR A 127 21.64 7.45 10.29
N GLU A 128 21.79 8.77 10.33
CA GLU A 128 23.02 9.48 9.96
C GLU A 128 24.30 8.94 10.62
N PRO A 129 24.36 8.72 11.96
CA PRO A 129 25.58 8.19 12.57
C PRO A 129 25.92 6.78 12.06
N LEU A 130 24.90 5.96 11.78
CA LEU A 130 25.10 4.62 11.23
C LEU A 130 25.56 4.69 9.77
N ASN A 131 25.02 5.63 8.98
CA ASN A 131 25.50 5.90 7.62
C ASN A 131 27.00 6.27 7.62
N ALA A 132 27.41 7.18 8.51
CA ALA A 132 28.81 7.57 8.65
C ALA A 132 29.71 6.38 9.05
N ALA A 133 29.26 5.54 9.98
CA ALA A 133 29.99 4.34 10.37
C ALA A 133 30.13 3.33 9.20
N LEU A 134 29.08 3.14 8.40
CA LEU A 134 29.13 2.27 7.22
C LEU A 134 30.03 2.84 6.12
N ALA A 135 30.05 4.17 5.94
CA ALA A 135 30.94 4.83 5.00
C ALA A 135 32.41 4.68 5.42
N ALA A 136 32.69 4.77 6.72
CA ALA A 136 34.03 4.58 7.28
C ALA A 136 34.52 3.12 7.22
N ALA A 137 33.60 2.14 7.18
CA ALA A 137 33.92 0.71 7.12
C ALA A 137 33.23 0.01 5.93
N PRO A 138 33.73 0.16 4.68
CA PRO A 138 33.11 -0.43 3.49
C PRO A 138 32.93 -1.95 3.57
N ALA A 139 33.87 -2.66 4.19
CA ALA A 139 33.77 -4.10 4.39
C ALA A 139 32.55 -4.48 5.26
N LEU A 140 32.26 -3.69 6.30
CA LEU A 140 31.07 -3.88 7.13
C LEU A 140 29.80 -3.65 6.32
N ASN A 141 29.76 -2.60 5.49
CA ASN A 141 28.62 -2.38 4.59
C ASN A 141 28.42 -3.56 3.64
N THR A 142 29.48 -4.11 3.07
CA THR A 142 29.40 -5.29 2.19
C THR A 142 28.89 -6.53 2.92
N VAL A 143 29.35 -6.79 4.15
CA VAL A 143 28.87 -7.91 4.96
C VAL A 143 27.39 -7.75 5.28
N LEU A 144 26.95 -6.57 5.72
CA LEU A 144 25.54 -6.31 6.02
C LEU A 144 24.66 -6.37 4.76
N ALA A 145 25.17 -5.92 3.61
CA ALA A 145 24.50 -6.08 2.32
C ALA A 145 24.30 -7.56 1.98
N ALA A 146 25.35 -8.38 2.14
CA ALA A 146 25.29 -9.82 1.91
C ALA A 146 24.27 -10.50 2.84
N LEU A 147 24.24 -10.14 4.12
CA LEU A 147 23.26 -10.66 5.08
C LEU A 147 21.82 -10.29 4.70
N ASN A 148 21.58 -9.05 4.26
CA ASN A 148 20.27 -8.65 3.73
C ASN A 148 19.88 -9.50 2.51
N THR A 149 20.81 -9.75 1.59
CA THR A 149 20.57 -10.58 0.40
C THR A 149 20.26 -12.02 0.79
N VAL A 150 21.00 -12.62 1.72
CA VAL A 150 20.69 -13.94 2.26
C VAL A 150 19.26 -13.97 2.82
N PHE A 151 18.86 -12.95 3.58
CA PHE A 151 17.51 -12.90 4.13
C PHE A 151 16.43 -12.78 3.05
N VAL A 152 16.65 -12.02 1.96
CA VAL A 152 15.74 -12.01 0.79
C VAL A 152 15.62 -13.39 0.15
N CYS A 153 16.75 -14.09 -0.01
CA CYS A 153 16.75 -15.45 -0.52
C CYS A 153 15.95 -16.38 0.41
N MET A 154 16.07 -16.24 1.73
CA MET A 154 15.27 -17.00 2.69
C MET A 154 13.77 -16.71 2.55
N GLN A 155 13.37 -15.44 2.36
CA GLN A 155 11.97 -15.07 2.14
C GLN A 155 11.43 -15.72 0.86
N THR A 156 12.19 -15.62 -0.23
CA THR A 156 11.82 -16.20 -1.53
C THR A 156 11.70 -17.71 -1.45
N PHE A 157 12.71 -18.36 -0.84
CA PHE A 157 12.71 -19.79 -0.61
C PHE A 157 11.52 -20.23 0.23
N TYR A 158 11.23 -19.53 1.33
CA TYR A 158 10.08 -19.83 2.18
C TYR A 158 8.76 -19.76 1.38
N ILE A 159 8.52 -18.66 0.64
CA ILE A 159 7.30 -18.49 -0.14
C ILE A 159 7.16 -19.61 -1.18
N LEU A 160 8.22 -19.92 -1.91
CA LEU A 160 8.21 -21.02 -2.90
C LEU A 160 8.00 -22.38 -2.23
N TRP A 161 8.65 -22.64 -1.11
CA TRP A 161 8.50 -23.88 -0.35
C TRP A 161 7.06 -24.08 0.15
N THR A 162 6.45 -23.04 0.72
CA THR A 162 5.07 -23.12 1.20
C THR A 162 4.08 -23.44 0.09
N PHE A 163 4.34 -23.00 -1.13
CA PHE A 163 3.52 -23.32 -2.29
C PHE A 163 3.81 -24.71 -2.86
N LEU A 164 5.07 -25.01 -3.17
CA LEU A 164 5.46 -26.23 -3.88
C LEU A 164 5.40 -27.48 -3.01
N VAL A 165 5.73 -27.36 -1.71
CA VAL A 165 5.84 -28.50 -0.80
C VAL A 165 4.67 -28.55 0.16
N GLU A 166 4.30 -27.42 0.76
CA GLU A 166 3.22 -27.39 1.77
C GLU A 166 1.83 -27.18 1.13
N GLY A 167 1.75 -26.95 -0.18
CA GLY A 167 0.50 -26.80 -0.92
C GLY A 167 -0.34 -25.58 -0.50
N ARG A 168 0.27 -24.58 0.14
CA ARG A 168 -0.39 -23.35 0.60
C ARG A 168 -0.12 -22.21 -0.38
N PRO A 169 -1.07 -21.83 -1.26
CA PRO A 169 -0.80 -20.85 -2.31
C PRO A 169 -0.87 -19.40 -1.82
N ARG A 170 -1.50 -19.11 -0.68
CA ARG A 170 -1.70 -17.75 -0.15
C ARG A 170 -0.46 -16.85 -0.18
N PRO A 171 0.70 -17.20 0.41
CA PRO A 171 1.87 -16.34 0.40
C PRO A 171 2.39 -16.07 -1.03
N THR A 172 2.27 -17.04 -1.93
CA THR A 172 2.65 -16.86 -3.35
C THR A 172 1.68 -15.93 -4.07
N ILE A 173 0.37 -16.07 -3.86
CA ILE A 173 -0.64 -15.15 -4.42
C ILE A 173 -0.41 -13.73 -3.90
N ALA A 174 -0.12 -13.58 -2.60
CA ALA A 174 0.20 -12.28 -2.02
C ALA A 174 1.46 -11.67 -2.68
N ALA A 175 2.51 -12.45 -2.87
CA ALA A 175 3.71 -11.99 -3.58
C ALA A 175 3.41 -11.58 -5.03
N LEU A 176 2.56 -12.34 -5.73
CA LEU A 176 2.11 -12.03 -7.09
C LEU A 176 1.22 -10.78 -7.19
N PHE A 177 0.50 -10.41 -6.14
CA PHE A 177 -0.17 -9.10 -6.10
C PHE A 177 0.83 -7.98 -5.79
N MET A 178 1.72 -8.22 -4.83
CA MET A 178 2.66 -7.22 -4.32
C MET A 178 3.68 -6.78 -5.38
N PHE A 179 4.38 -7.70 -6.05
CA PHE A 179 5.49 -7.36 -6.96
C PHE A 179 5.06 -6.58 -8.22
N PRO A 180 3.96 -6.92 -8.91
CA PRO A 180 3.46 -6.13 -10.03
C PRO A 180 2.98 -4.75 -9.60
N CYS A 181 2.25 -4.65 -8.48
CA CYS A 181 1.83 -3.35 -7.94
C CYS A 181 3.03 -2.45 -7.62
N ARG A 182 4.09 -3.03 -7.04
CA ARG A 182 5.37 -2.34 -6.83
C ARG A 182 5.99 -1.87 -8.16
N GLY A 183 5.97 -2.70 -9.20
CA GLY A 183 6.46 -2.30 -10.53
C GLY A 183 5.68 -1.12 -11.11
N ILE A 184 4.34 -1.17 -11.04
CA ILE A 184 3.46 -0.11 -11.54
C ILE A 184 3.69 1.20 -10.79
N LEU A 185 3.73 1.15 -9.45
CA LEU A 185 3.95 2.35 -8.63
C LEU A 185 5.35 2.94 -8.83
N GLY A 186 6.39 2.10 -8.94
CA GLY A 186 7.75 2.55 -9.27
C GLY A 186 7.84 3.22 -10.65
N CYS A 187 7.12 2.70 -11.65
CA CYS A 187 7.01 3.36 -12.96
C CYS A 187 6.20 4.66 -12.90
N SER A 188 5.22 4.75 -12.00
CA SER A 188 4.35 5.92 -11.86
C SER A 188 5.01 7.05 -11.08
N THR A 189 5.90 6.72 -10.14
CA THR A 189 6.60 7.69 -9.29
C THR A 189 7.97 7.15 -8.90
N GLN A 190 9.02 7.85 -9.35
CA GLN A 190 10.40 7.51 -9.05
C GLN A 190 10.96 8.50 -8.04
N LEU A 191 11.53 7.98 -6.95
CA LEU A 191 12.21 8.79 -5.96
C LEU A 191 13.66 9.03 -6.38
N PRO A 192 14.21 10.23 -6.20
CA PRO A 192 15.59 10.52 -6.57
C PRO A 192 16.56 9.71 -5.68
N LEU A 193 17.71 9.32 -6.26
CA LEU A 193 18.80 8.70 -5.50
C LEU A 193 19.26 9.66 -4.38
N PRO A 194 19.24 9.26 -3.09
CA PRO A 194 19.70 10.11 -2.00
C PRO A 194 21.20 10.41 -2.08
N GLU A 195 21.59 11.58 -1.56
CA GLU A 195 23.01 11.89 -1.32
C GLU A 195 23.55 10.99 -0.21
N GLY A 196 24.77 10.46 -0.40
CA GLY A 196 25.38 9.52 0.54
C GLY A 196 24.89 8.07 0.42
N PHE A 197 24.33 7.68 -0.75
CA PHE A 197 24.01 6.29 -1.05
C PHE A 197 25.26 5.40 -1.02
N LEU A 198 25.20 4.35 -0.19
CA LEU A 198 26.29 3.37 0.00
C LEU A 198 25.92 2.03 -0.63
N GLY A 199 25.98 1.98 -1.96
CA GLY A 199 25.75 0.74 -2.71
C GLY A 199 26.84 -0.32 -2.46
N SER A 200 26.45 -1.58 -2.42
CA SER A 200 27.35 -2.72 -2.38
C SER A 200 27.07 -3.67 -3.55
N GLY A 201 28.12 -4.28 -4.12
CA GLY A 201 27.95 -5.34 -5.14
C GLY A 201 27.24 -6.60 -4.60
N ALA A 202 27.14 -6.74 -3.28
CA ALA A 202 26.40 -7.80 -2.63
C ALA A 202 24.91 -7.50 -2.44
N ASP A 203 24.44 -6.30 -2.78
CA ASP A 203 23.02 -5.94 -2.72
C ASP A 203 22.22 -6.69 -3.79
N PHE A 204 21.06 -7.23 -3.40
CA PHE A 204 20.12 -7.83 -4.35
C PHE A 204 18.77 -7.09 -4.34
N PRO A 205 18.26 -6.63 -5.50
CA PRO A 205 18.92 -6.62 -6.81
C PRO A 205 20.15 -5.68 -6.84
N VAL A 206 21.16 -6.03 -7.63
CA VAL A 206 22.42 -5.27 -7.71
C VAL A 206 22.18 -3.92 -8.40
N GLY A 207 22.75 -2.84 -7.85
CA GLY A 207 22.74 -1.51 -8.44
C GLY A 207 21.52 -0.65 -8.06
N ASN A 208 21.25 0.39 -8.87
CA ASN A 208 20.22 1.39 -8.58
C ASN A 208 18.77 0.93 -8.86
N VAL A 209 18.56 -0.37 -9.11
CA VAL A 209 17.24 -0.95 -9.45
C VAL A 209 16.23 -0.75 -8.31
N SER A 210 16.70 -0.66 -7.07
CA SER A 210 15.87 -0.37 -5.90
C SER A 210 15.18 1.00 -5.97
N PHE A 211 15.77 2.00 -6.65
CA PHE A 211 15.17 3.34 -6.82
C PHE A 211 14.17 3.43 -7.97
N PHE A 212 14.14 2.41 -8.84
CA PHE A 212 13.13 2.29 -9.89
C PHE A 212 11.83 1.67 -9.37
N LEU A 213 11.87 0.98 -8.24
CA LEU A 213 10.79 0.13 -7.74
C LEU A 213 10.32 0.59 -6.36
N PHE A 214 9.39 1.54 -6.33
CA PHE A 214 8.62 1.93 -5.15
C PHE A 214 7.48 0.93 -4.91
N PHE A 215 7.24 0.38 -3.73
CA PHE A 215 7.84 0.52 -2.39
C PHE A 215 8.91 -0.56 -2.12
N SER A 216 9.40 -0.73 -0.87
CA SER A 216 10.39 -1.77 -0.54
C SER A 216 9.84 -3.19 -0.63
N GLY A 217 10.33 -3.96 -1.63
CA GLY A 217 9.96 -5.36 -1.82
C GLY A 217 10.52 -6.30 -0.75
N HIS A 218 11.69 -5.99 -0.20
CA HIS A 218 12.32 -6.73 0.90
C HIS A 218 11.43 -6.75 2.13
N VAL A 219 10.93 -5.57 2.51
CA VAL A 219 10.06 -5.42 3.67
C VAL A 219 8.71 -6.10 3.43
N ALA A 220 8.12 -5.90 2.25
CA ALA A 220 6.84 -6.50 1.92
C ALA A 220 6.90 -8.04 1.86
N GLY A 221 7.97 -8.61 1.29
CA GLY A 221 8.19 -10.05 1.23
C GLY A 221 8.34 -10.68 2.61
N ALA A 222 9.11 -10.05 3.51
CA ALA A 222 9.25 -10.49 4.89
C ALA A 222 7.91 -10.45 5.66
N VAL A 223 7.10 -9.39 5.46
CA VAL A 223 5.77 -9.29 6.07
C VAL A 223 4.84 -10.40 5.59
N ILE A 224 4.79 -10.68 4.28
CA ILE A 224 3.99 -11.79 3.73
C ILE A 224 4.41 -13.12 4.35
N ALA A 225 5.71 -13.40 4.41
CA ALA A 225 6.24 -14.62 5.00
C ALA A 225 5.90 -14.74 6.50
N SER A 226 6.11 -13.68 7.29
CA SER A 226 5.81 -13.63 8.72
C SER A 226 4.32 -13.83 9.02
N LEU A 227 3.44 -13.19 8.24
CA LEU A 227 1.99 -13.39 8.37
C LEU A 227 1.57 -14.85 8.10
N ASP A 228 2.19 -15.51 7.12
CA ASP A 228 1.92 -16.93 6.86
C ASP A 228 2.41 -17.84 7.99
N MET A 229 3.59 -17.57 8.53
CA MET A 229 4.12 -18.28 9.69
C MET A 229 3.22 -18.14 10.92
N ARG A 230 2.65 -16.96 11.15
CA ARG A 230 1.70 -16.71 12.24
C ARG A 230 0.41 -17.51 12.06
N ARG A 231 -0.12 -17.63 10.83
CA ARG A 231 -1.30 -18.45 10.54
C ARG A 231 -1.06 -19.94 10.79
N THR A 232 0.15 -20.42 10.55
CA THR A 232 0.53 -21.82 10.74
C THR A 232 1.08 -22.13 12.12
N ARG A 233 0.92 -21.21 13.08
CA ARG A 233 1.41 -21.32 14.47
C ARG A 233 2.93 -21.47 14.59
N ARG A 234 3.70 -21.10 13.55
CA ARG A 234 5.17 -21.04 13.57
C ARG A 234 5.65 -19.70 14.14
N HIS A 235 5.18 -19.35 15.34
CA HIS A 235 5.37 -18.01 15.91
C HIS A 235 6.84 -17.63 16.12
N ASN A 236 7.69 -18.58 16.53
CA ASN A 236 9.11 -18.31 16.73
C ASN A 236 9.80 -17.90 15.41
N MET A 237 9.44 -18.56 14.31
CA MET A 237 9.97 -18.25 12.98
C MET A 237 9.44 -16.88 12.49
N ALA A 238 8.16 -16.58 12.76
CA ALA A 238 7.60 -15.28 12.45
C ALA A 238 8.32 -14.14 13.19
N TRP A 239 8.57 -14.31 14.49
CA TRP A 239 9.33 -13.34 15.27
C TRP A 239 10.75 -13.15 14.77
N ALA A 240 11.42 -14.23 14.36
CA ALA A 240 12.75 -14.14 13.75
C ALA A 240 12.71 -13.36 12.43
N PHE A 241 11.71 -13.61 11.57
CA PHE A 241 11.53 -12.87 10.32
C PHE A 241 11.25 -11.39 10.57
N ASP A 242 10.43 -11.05 11.57
CA ASP A 242 10.15 -9.65 11.91
C ASP A 242 11.40 -8.94 12.45
N ALA A 243 12.19 -9.60 13.31
CA ALA A 243 13.45 -9.06 13.81
C ALA A 243 14.48 -8.85 12.69
N LEU A 244 14.63 -9.84 11.79
CA LEU A 244 15.51 -9.73 10.62
C LEU A 244 15.03 -8.65 9.65
N ASN A 245 13.72 -8.50 9.48
CA ASN A 245 13.13 -7.44 8.66
C ASN A 245 13.39 -6.04 9.23
N LEU A 246 13.35 -5.90 10.56
CA LEU A 246 13.71 -4.64 11.23
C LEU A 246 15.20 -4.31 11.01
N LEU A 247 16.10 -5.27 11.22
CA LEU A 247 17.53 -5.09 10.96
C LEU A 247 17.81 -4.74 9.49
N GLN A 248 17.14 -5.44 8.58
CA GLN A 248 17.20 -5.17 7.15
C GLN A 248 16.72 -3.75 6.82
N SER A 249 15.62 -3.31 7.42
CA SER A 249 15.06 -1.95 7.25
C SER A 249 16.02 -0.88 7.76
N VAL A 250 16.60 -1.06 8.94
CA VAL A 250 17.61 -0.14 9.50
C VAL A 250 18.82 -0.03 8.58
N ARG A 251 19.32 -1.16 8.06
CA ARG A 251 20.44 -1.13 7.11
C ARG A 251 20.07 -0.44 5.80
N LEU A 252 18.88 -0.68 5.27
CA LEU A 252 18.42 -0.02 4.04
C LEU A 252 18.30 1.51 4.21
N LEU A 253 17.84 1.98 5.38
CA LEU A 253 17.87 3.41 5.73
C LEU A 253 19.30 3.93 5.88
N ALA A 254 20.13 3.22 6.64
CA ALA A 254 21.50 3.65 6.91
C ALA A 254 22.38 3.68 5.66
N ALA A 255 22.19 2.77 4.71
CA ALA A 255 22.87 2.80 3.41
C ALA A 255 22.25 3.82 2.44
N ARG A 256 21.19 4.53 2.87
CA ARG A 256 20.36 5.43 2.04
C ARG A 256 19.79 4.73 0.80
N GLY A 257 19.55 3.42 0.91
CA GLY A 257 19.04 2.56 -0.15
C GLY A 257 17.52 2.60 -0.32
N HIS A 258 16.80 3.03 0.72
CA HIS A 258 15.35 3.23 0.68
C HIS A 258 14.96 4.43 1.54
N TYR A 259 13.96 5.18 1.10
CA TYR A 259 13.31 6.18 1.93
C TYR A 259 12.46 5.50 3.01
N THR A 260 12.22 6.18 4.12
CA THR A 260 11.33 5.74 5.21
C THR A 260 9.93 5.42 4.68
N ILE A 261 9.43 6.21 3.72
CA ILE A 261 8.14 5.97 3.08
C ILE A 261 8.13 4.66 2.27
N ASP A 262 9.24 4.28 1.64
CA ASP A 262 9.35 3.00 0.91
C ASP A 262 9.17 1.81 1.85
N LEU A 263 9.75 1.91 3.05
CA LEU A 263 9.66 0.85 4.06
C LEU A 263 8.26 0.80 4.66
N ALA A 264 7.68 1.95 5.01
CA ALA A 264 6.34 2.03 5.58
C ALA A 264 5.27 1.50 4.61
N VAL A 265 5.33 1.94 3.34
CA VAL A 265 4.44 1.43 2.30
C VAL A 265 4.74 -0.04 2.01
N GLY A 266 6.00 -0.49 2.12
CA GLY A 266 6.35 -1.91 2.03
C GLY A 266 5.66 -2.79 3.06
N VAL A 267 5.63 -2.36 4.33
CA VAL A 267 4.87 -3.06 5.38
C VAL A 267 3.38 -3.10 5.04
N GLY A 268 2.80 -1.95 4.72
CA GLY A 268 1.37 -1.83 4.40
C GLY A 268 0.98 -2.68 3.19
N ALA A 269 1.78 -2.64 2.12
CA ALA A 269 1.53 -3.40 0.91
C ALA A 269 1.65 -4.92 1.13
N GLY A 270 2.63 -5.38 1.90
CA GLY A 270 2.73 -6.79 2.29
C GLY A 270 1.48 -7.27 3.04
N PHE A 271 0.98 -6.46 3.99
CA PHE A 271 -0.25 -6.76 4.72
C PHE A 271 -1.50 -6.75 3.82
N VAL A 272 -1.68 -5.70 3.02
CA VAL A 272 -2.83 -5.58 2.10
C VAL A 272 -2.84 -6.72 1.07
N ALA A 273 -1.68 -7.03 0.48
CA ALA A 273 -1.56 -8.14 -0.47
C ALA A 273 -1.91 -9.48 0.18
N ASP A 274 -1.50 -9.71 1.43
CA ASP A 274 -1.87 -10.91 2.18
C ASP A 274 -3.38 -11.02 2.47
N VAL A 275 -4.02 -9.90 2.82
CA VAL A 275 -5.48 -9.84 3.01
C VAL A 275 -6.20 -10.13 1.69
N LEU A 276 -5.79 -9.49 0.59
CA LEU A 276 -6.36 -9.71 -0.74
C LEU A 276 -6.18 -11.15 -1.20
N ALA A 277 -5.01 -11.75 -0.96
CA ALA A 277 -4.77 -13.16 -1.26
C ALA A 277 -5.72 -14.07 -0.47
N GLY A 278 -5.97 -13.76 0.80
CA GLY A 278 -6.94 -14.48 1.62
C GLY A 278 -8.38 -14.39 1.08
N GLU A 279 -8.82 -13.21 0.62
CA GLU A 279 -10.14 -13.06 0.00
C GLU A 279 -10.23 -13.77 -1.35
N TYR A 280 -9.16 -13.72 -2.16
CA TYR A 280 -9.09 -14.43 -3.44
C TYR A 280 -9.24 -15.96 -3.24
N GLU A 281 -8.55 -16.53 -2.25
CA GLU A 281 -8.69 -17.95 -1.90
C GLU A 281 -10.12 -18.31 -1.48
N LYS A 282 -10.77 -17.48 -0.66
CA LYS A 282 -12.16 -17.71 -0.23
C LYS A 282 -13.13 -17.72 -1.41
N ILE A 283 -12.95 -16.82 -2.37
CA ILE A 283 -13.83 -16.73 -3.55
C ILE A 283 -13.65 -17.97 -4.43
N LYS A 284 -12.39 -18.36 -4.70
CA LYS A 284 -12.08 -19.47 -5.61
C LYS A 284 -12.32 -20.85 -5.00
N TRP A 285 -12.22 -20.96 -3.67
CA TRP A 285 -12.41 -22.19 -2.92
C TRP A 285 -13.79 -22.27 -2.23
N LYS A 286 -14.77 -21.45 -2.64
CA LYS A 286 -16.17 -21.81 -2.38
C LYS A 286 -16.47 -23.04 -3.25
N PRO A 287 -16.62 -24.27 -2.67
CA PRO A 287 -17.23 -25.33 -3.44
C PRO A 287 -18.63 -24.83 -3.81
N ASP A 288 -19.05 -25.17 -5.02
CA ASP A 288 -20.37 -24.89 -5.60
C ASP A 288 -21.48 -25.55 -4.75
N ARG A 289 -21.67 -25.11 -3.50
CA ARG A 289 -22.79 -25.55 -2.64
C ARG A 289 -24.13 -25.18 -3.25
N GLN A 290 -24.14 -24.23 -4.20
CA GLN A 290 -25.34 -23.83 -4.93
C GLN A 290 -25.68 -24.71 -6.14
N ARG A 291 -24.72 -25.43 -6.74
CA ARG A 291 -25.07 -26.43 -7.78
C ARG A 291 -25.53 -27.77 -7.20
N ALA A 292 -25.16 -28.08 -5.96
CA ALA A 292 -25.62 -29.30 -5.29
C ALA A 292 -27.09 -29.25 -4.81
N CYS A 293 -27.66 -28.06 -4.58
CA CYS A 293 -29.07 -27.94 -4.17
C CYS A 293 -30.07 -27.87 -5.35
N CYS A 294 -29.62 -27.59 -6.58
CA CYS A 294 -30.53 -27.52 -7.74
C CYS A 294 -30.73 -28.87 -8.46
N SER A 295 -30.10 -29.96 -7.99
CA SER A 295 -30.35 -31.32 -8.51
C SER A 295 -31.35 -32.13 -7.69
N CYS A 296 -31.86 -31.59 -6.58
CA CYS A 296 -32.98 -32.21 -5.87
C CYS A 296 -34.28 -31.62 -6.40
N GLY A 297 -34.88 -32.28 -7.38
CA GLY A 297 -36.25 -32.02 -7.84
C GLY A 297 -37.29 -32.35 -6.76
N CYS A 298 -37.27 -31.62 -5.65
CA CYS A 298 -38.30 -31.70 -4.62
C CYS A 298 -39.25 -30.53 -4.79
N SER A 299 -40.28 -30.76 -5.61
CA SER A 299 -41.56 -30.06 -5.49
C SER A 299 -42.13 -30.39 -4.11
N CYS A 300 -41.90 -29.54 -3.11
CA CYS A 300 -42.73 -29.54 -1.92
C CYS A 300 -43.92 -28.61 -2.17
N SER A 301 -44.95 -29.23 -2.75
CA SER A 301 -46.31 -28.69 -2.81
C SER A 301 -46.86 -28.44 -1.41
N THR A 302 -47.62 -27.35 -1.33
CA THR A 302 -48.50 -26.93 -0.25
C THR A 302 -49.36 -28.06 0.35
N GLY A 303 -49.44 -28.07 1.68
CA GLY A 303 -50.42 -28.79 2.49
C GLY A 303 -50.49 -28.13 3.87
#